data_AF-A0A9D5PE43-F1
#
_entry.id   AF-A0A9D5PE43-F1
#
_cell.length_a   1.000
_cell.length_b   1.000
_cell.length_c   1.000
_cell.angle_alpha   90.00
_cell.angle_beta   90.00
_cell.angle_gamma   90.00
#
_symmetry.space_group_name_H-M   'P 1'
#
loop_
_entity.id
_entity.type
_entity.pdbx_description
1 polymer ?
#
loop_
_entity_poly.entity_id
_entity_poly.type
_entity_poly.pdbx_seq_one_letter_code
_entity_poly.pdbx_strand_id
1 'polypeptide(L)'
;MKANDDELRQRMLLGMGFDNKDGHKRYTKGEDFILMGGSEETHEKMTETAIKVNEKLARKGRSIRTASDEELRDVFGELNS
;
A
#
# COMPACT_ATOMS: atom_id res chain seq x y z
N MET A 1 -17.12 29.37 1.59
CA MET A 1 -16.88 27.96 1.96
C MET A 1 -15.50 27.60 1.44
N LYS A 2 -14.51 27.40 2.33
CA LYS A 2 -13.24 26.79 1.90
C LYS A 2 -13.56 25.32 1.63
N ALA A 3 -13.24 24.82 0.44
CA ALA A 3 -13.23 23.38 0.23
C ALA A 3 -12.30 22.78 1.29
N ASN A 4 -12.75 21.72 1.96
CA ASN A 4 -11.91 20.99 2.90
C ASN A 4 -10.80 20.35 2.07
N ASP A 5 -9.55 20.76 2.24
CA ASP A 5 -8.40 20.23 1.48
C ASP A 5 -8.29 18.69 1.59
N ASP A 6 -8.93 18.09 2.60
CA ASP A 6 -9.08 16.65 2.80
C ASP A 6 -9.90 15.93 1.71
N GLU A 7 -10.87 16.58 1.06
CA GLU A 7 -11.63 15.95 -0.04
C GLU A 7 -10.80 15.78 -1.32
N LEU A 8 -9.69 16.51 -1.45
CA LEU A 8 -8.82 16.50 -2.64
C LEU A 8 -7.52 15.71 -2.44
N ARG A 9 -7.18 15.28 -1.22
CA ARG A 9 -5.99 14.45 -0.96
C ARG A 9 -6.26 12.97 -1.27
N GLN A 10 -5.93 12.57 -2.49
CA GLN A 10 -5.80 11.16 -2.86
C GLN A 10 -4.66 10.53 -2.05
N ARG A 11 -4.98 9.72 -1.02
CA ARG A 11 -3.99 8.86 -0.34
C ARG A 11 -3.80 7.57 -1.14
N MET A 12 -2.56 7.10 -1.19
CA MET A 12 -2.18 5.88 -1.90
C MET A 12 -0.98 5.24 -1.22
N LEU A 13 -0.93 3.91 -1.20
CA LEU A 13 0.23 3.16 -0.76
C LEU A 13 1.23 3.01 -1.91
N LEU A 14 2.47 3.44 -1.68
CA LEU A 14 3.56 3.28 -2.63
C LEU A 14 4.59 2.29 -2.06
N GLY A 15 4.81 1.19 -2.78
CA GLY A 15 5.86 0.21 -2.46
C GLY A 15 6.97 0.25 -3.52
N MET A 16 8.23 0.34 -3.09
CA MET A 16 9.37 0.37 -3.99
C MET A 16 10.43 -0.64 -3.55
N GLY A 17 10.78 -1.57 -4.43
CA GLY A 17 11.86 -2.53 -4.23
C GLY A 17 13.11 -2.13 -5.02
N PHE A 18 14.28 -2.20 -4.38
CA PHE A 18 15.57 -1.77 -4.94
C PHE A 18 16.62 -2.88 -4.98
N ASP A 19 16.24 -4.12 -4.72
CA ASP A 19 17.11 -5.29 -4.66
C ASP A 19 17.18 -6.07 -5.98
N ASN A 20 16.61 -5.54 -7.06
CA ASN A 20 16.60 -6.24 -8.34
C ASN A 20 18.00 -6.35 -8.98
N LYS A 21 18.33 -7.55 -9.48
CA LYS A 21 19.59 -7.84 -10.20
C LYS A 21 19.37 -8.53 -11.57
N ASP A 22 18.14 -8.90 -11.90
CA ASP A 22 17.80 -9.68 -13.10
C ASP A 22 17.44 -8.82 -14.33
N GLY A 23 17.35 -7.49 -14.15
CA GLY A 23 16.99 -6.55 -15.21
C GLY A 23 15.50 -6.47 -15.54
N HIS A 24 14.64 -7.26 -14.88
CA HIS A 24 13.19 -7.21 -15.06
C HIS A 24 12.56 -5.99 -14.37
N LYS A 25 11.65 -5.34 -15.10
CA LYS A 25 10.81 -4.27 -14.54
C LYS A 25 9.56 -4.91 -13.97
N ARG A 26 9.35 -4.77 -12.67
CA ARG A 26 8.14 -5.23 -11.98
C ARG A 26 7.28 -4.04 -11.62
N TYR A 27 6.00 -4.10 -11.96
CA TYR A 27 5.04 -3.02 -11.75
C TYR A 27 3.66 -3.61 -11.50
N THR A 28 3.06 -3.25 -10.36
CA THR A 28 1.72 -3.69 -9.97
C THR A 28 0.93 -2.48 -9.49
N LYS A 29 -0.29 -2.30 -9.98
CA LYS A 29 -1.19 -1.21 -9.59
C LYS A 29 -2.52 -1.78 -9.14
N GLY A 30 -2.91 -1.47 -7.91
CA GLY A 30 -4.25 -1.71 -7.37
C GLY A 30 -5.09 -0.43 -7.35
N GLU A 31 -6.25 -0.52 -6.69
CA GLU A 31 -7.18 0.61 -6.54
C GLU A 31 -6.55 1.77 -5.74
N ASP A 32 -5.94 1.45 -4.60
CA ASP A 32 -5.34 2.42 -3.67
C ASP A 32 -3.84 2.17 -3.40
N PHE A 33 -3.15 1.42 -4.28
CA PHE A 33 -1.71 1.18 -4.16
C PHE A 33 -0.97 1.04 -5.49
N ILE A 34 0.33 1.33 -5.48
CA ILE A 34 1.26 1.08 -6.59
C ILE A 34 2.54 0.47 -6.04
N LEU A 35 3.01 -0.63 -6.65
CA LEU A 35 4.25 -1.32 -6.34
C LEU A 35 5.20 -1.27 -7.54
N MET A 36 6.46 -0.94 -7.31
CA MET A 36 7.45 -0.79 -8.37
C MET A 36 8.77 -1.47 -7.98
N GLY A 37 9.38 -2.17 -8.94
CA GLY A 37 10.70 -2.77 -8.77
C GLY A 37 10.74 -3.93 -7.78
N GLY A 38 11.93 -4.22 -7.30
CA GLY A 38 12.23 -5.39 -6.46
C GLY A 38 12.70 -6.60 -7.26
N SER A 39 13.41 -7.51 -6.59
CA SER A 39 13.54 -8.90 -7.04
C SER A 39 12.16 -9.56 -7.16
N GLU A 40 12.08 -10.74 -7.78
CA GLU A 40 10.83 -11.51 -7.85
C GLU A 40 10.23 -11.73 -6.45
N GLU A 41 11.05 -12.27 -5.55
CA GLU A 41 10.67 -12.52 -4.17
C GLU A 41 10.22 -11.24 -3.43
N THR A 42 10.97 -10.15 -3.56
CA THR A 42 10.62 -8.89 -2.90
C THR A 42 9.35 -8.28 -3.48
N HIS A 43 9.15 -8.35 -4.80
CA HIS A 43 7.94 -7.83 -5.44
C HIS A 43 6.70 -8.64 -5.06
N GLU A 44 6.82 -9.96 -4.99
CA GLU A 44 5.74 -10.84 -4.52
C GLU A 44 5.38 -10.54 -3.06
N LYS A 45 6.36 -10.42 -2.17
CA LYS A 45 6.13 -10.04 -0.77
C LYS A 45 5.46 -8.67 -0.63
N MET A 46 5.88 -7.68 -1.42
CA MET A 46 5.19 -6.37 -1.45
C MET A 46 3.73 -6.51 -1.90
N THR A 47 3.47 -7.35 -2.91
CA THR A 47 2.13 -7.59 -3.45
C THR A 47 1.23 -8.26 -2.42
N GLU A 48 1.71 -9.32 -1.78
CA GLU A 48 1.00 -10.01 -0.70
C GLU A 48 0.70 -9.05 0.47
N THR A 49 1.67 -8.22 0.84
CA THR A 49 1.51 -7.23 1.91
C THR A 49 0.41 -6.23 1.55
N ALA A 50 0.40 -5.68 0.34
CA ALA A 50 -0.63 -4.74 -0.11
C ALA A 50 -2.04 -5.37 -0.09
N ILE A 51 -2.16 -6.63 -0.48
CA ILE A 51 -3.44 -7.38 -0.40
C ILE A 51 -3.88 -7.53 1.06
N LYS A 52 -3.00 -7.99 1.95
CA LYS A 52 -3.33 -8.18 3.38
C LYS A 52 -3.73 -6.89 4.08
N VAL A 53 -3.07 -5.77 3.75
CA VAL A 53 -3.43 -4.44 4.27
C VAL A 53 -4.85 -4.09 3.85
N ASN A 54 -5.17 -4.22 2.57
CA ASN A 54 -6.51 -3.93 2.06
C ASN A 54 -7.58 -4.82 2.72
N GLU A 55 -7.33 -6.11 2.88
CA GLU A 55 -8.26 -7.01 3.58
C GLU A 55 -8.48 -6.62 5.04
N LYS A 56 -7.40 -6.29 5.77
CA LYS A 56 -7.48 -5.84 7.18
C LYS A 56 -8.29 -4.55 7.31
N LEU A 57 -8.06 -3.58 6.42
CA LEU A 57 -8.81 -2.32 6.40
C LEU A 57 -10.27 -2.54 5.98
N ALA A 58 -10.53 -3.38 4.99
CA ALA A 58 -11.88 -3.70 4.52
C ALA A 58 -12.72 -4.35 5.64
N ARG A 59 -12.12 -5.23 6.47
CA ARG A 59 -12.78 -5.78 7.67
C ARG A 59 -13.20 -4.72 8.69
N LYS A 60 -12.51 -3.57 8.71
CA LYS A 60 -12.84 -2.41 9.55
C LYS A 60 -13.74 -1.39 8.82
N GLY A 61 -14.21 -1.69 7.61
CA GLY A 61 -15.00 -0.77 6.78
C GLY A 61 -14.20 0.43 6.26
N ARG A 62 -12.86 0.30 6.20
CA ARG A 62 -11.93 1.33 5.76
C ARG A 62 -11.20 0.90 4.48
N SER A 63 -10.58 1.88 3.83
CA SER A 63 -9.60 1.68 2.75
C SER A 63 -8.36 2.52 3.03
N ILE A 64 -7.29 2.36 2.25
CA ILE A 64 -6.07 3.17 2.40
C ILE A 64 -6.37 4.68 2.24
N ARG A 65 -7.39 5.02 1.45
CA ARG A 65 -7.88 6.38 1.28
C ARG A 65 -8.55 6.97 2.51
N THR A 66 -9.28 6.14 3.27
CA THR A 66 -10.22 6.60 4.31
C THR A 66 -9.77 6.28 5.72
N ALA A 67 -8.78 5.40 5.89
CA ALA A 67 -8.18 5.06 7.17
C ALA A 67 -7.37 6.23 7.74
N SER A 68 -7.33 6.36 9.07
CA SER A 68 -6.45 7.31 9.76
C SER A 68 -4.98 6.86 9.71
N ASP A 69 -4.05 7.77 9.99
CA ASP A 69 -2.62 7.42 10.05
C ASP A 69 -2.31 6.39 11.15
N GLU A 70 -3.07 6.42 12.25
CA GLU A 70 -2.94 5.46 13.36
C GLU A 70 -3.44 4.08 12.93
N GLU A 71 -4.62 3.99 12.30
CA GLU A 71 -5.16 2.73 11.77
C GLU A 71 -4.21 2.09 10.74
N LEU A 72 -3.60 2.90 9.87
CA LEU A 72 -2.61 2.42 8.92
C LEU A 72 -1.38 1.88 9.65
N ARG A 73 -0.82 2.62 10.61
CA ARG A 73 0.35 2.18 11.39
C ARG A 73 0.10 0.88 12.13
N ASP A 74 -1.08 0.73 12.74
CA ASP A 74 -1.45 -0.50 13.44
C ASP A 74 -1.51 -1.69 12.47
N VAL A 75 -2.19 -1.51 11.34
CA VAL A 75 -2.32 -2.57 10.31
C VAL A 75 -0.96 -2.97 9.75
N PHE A 76 -0.06 -2.01 9.48
CA PHE A 76 1.30 -2.31 9.03
C PHE A 76 2.17 -2.94 10.14
N GLY A 77 2.00 -2.52 11.40
CA GLY A 77 2.70 -3.09 12.54
C GLY A 77 2.35 -4.56 12.77
N GLU A 78 1.06 -4.91 12.65
CA GLU A 78 0.58 -6.29 12.76
C GLU A 78 1.12 -7.23 11.67
N LEU A 79 1.53 -6.70 10.51
CA LEU A 79 2.05 -7.50 9.40
C LEU A 79 3.56 -7.74 9.47
N ASN A 80 4.27 -6.90 10.23
CA ASN A 80 5.72 -7.00 10.44
C ASN A 80 6.10 -7.71 11.76
N SER A 81 5.10 -8.18 12.52
CA SER A 81 5.26 -8.84 13.83
C SER A 81 5.31 -10.36 13.73
#